data_AF-A0A497C527-F1
#
_entry.id   AF-A0A497C527-F1
#
_cell.length_a   1.000
_cell.length_b   1.000
_cell.length_c   1.000
_cell.angle_alpha   90.00
_cell.angle_beta   90.00
_cell.angle_gamma   90.00
#
_symmetry.space_group_name_H-M   'P 1'
#
loop_
_entity.id
_entity.type
_entity.pdbx_description
1 polymer ?
#
loop_
_entity_poly.entity_id
_entity_poly.type
_entity_poly.pdbx_seq_one_letter_code
_entity_poly.pdbx_strand_id
1 'polypeptide(L)'
;MLDKTFRKKACLLLARLERISADSPWAHQASGVRASLAKHLASENCTLDEIENLVNSGYRILEKAASEIPESAESSPTQKTGRGKS
;
A
#
# COMPACT_ATOMS: atom_id res chain seq x y z
N MET A 1 -0.04 25.65 7.37
CA MET A 1 0.79 24.77 8.23
C MET A 1 0.20 23.37 8.14
N LEU A 2 1.02 22.35 7.86
CA LEU A 2 0.55 20.97 7.69
C LEU A 2 -0.02 20.44 9.02
N ASP A 3 -1.25 19.93 9.00
CA ASP A 3 -1.89 19.38 10.21
C ASP A 3 -1.10 18.19 10.78
N LYS A 4 -0.98 18.10 12.11
CA LYS A 4 -0.21 17.03 12.77
C LYS A 4 -0.77 15.64 12.48
N THR A 5 -2.10 15.52 12.37
CA THR A 5 -2.75 14.24 12.06
C THR A 5 -2.46 13.85 10.61
N PHE A 6 -2.55 14.82 9.70
CA PHE A 6 -2.23 14.60 8.30
C PHE A 6 -0.76 14.16 8.12
N ARG A 7 0.18 14.82 8.80
CA ARG A 7 1.60 14.43 8.79
C ARG A 7 1.80 13.00 9.28
N LYS A 8 1.13 12.60 10.37
CA LYS A 8 1.18 11.22 10.87
C LYS A 8 0.66 10.21 9.84
N LYS A 9 -0.44 10.51 9.15
CA LYS A 9 -0.99 9.66 8.08
C LYS A 9 0.02 9.51 6.93
N ALA A 10 0.66 10.61 6.52
CA ALA A 10 1.67 10.58 5.47
C ALA A 10 2.91 9.75 5.88
N CYS A 11 3.38 9.85 7.13
CA CYS A 11 4.45 8.99 7.64
C CYS A 11 4.04 7.50 7.69
N LEU A 12 2.81 7.19 8.08
CA LEU A 12 2.29 5.82 8.05
C LEU A 12 2.23 5.27 6.62
N LEU A 13 1.85 6.11 5.65
CA LEU A 13 1.83 5.74 4.24
C LEU A 13 3.24 5.39 3.74
N LEU A 14 4.28 6.17 4.10
CA LEU A 14 5.67 5.85 3.77
C LEU A 14 6.06 4.44 4.24
N ALA A 15 5.76 4.11 5.50
CA ALA A 15 6.06 2.80 6.07
C ALA A 15 5.31 1.66 5.35
N ARG A 16 4.10 1.91 4.83
CA ARG A 16 3.34 0.91 4.06
C ARG A 16 3.90 0.73 2.65
N LEU A 17 4.28 1.81 1.98
CA LEU A 17 4.90 1.75 0.65
C LEU A 17 6.24 1.00 0.68
N GLU A 18 7.00 1.13 1.76
CA GLU A 18 8.25 0.38 1.96
C GLU A 18 8.05 -1.14 2.06
N ARG A 19 6.85 -1.59 2.46
CA ARG A 19 6.51 -3.01 2.62
C ARG A 19 6.00 -3.68 1.35
N ILE A 20 5.83 -2.93 0.25
CA ILE A 20 5.47 -3.51 -1.03
C ILE A 20 6.61 -4.43 -1.47
N SER A 21 6.29 -5.69 -1.79
CA SER A 21 7.28 -6.68 -2.22
C SER A 21 8.06 -6.16 -3.42
N ALA A 22 9.36 -6.45 -3.48
CA ALA A 22 10.20 -6.10 -4.63
C ALA A 22 9.72 -6.79 -5.92
N ASP A 23 9.03 -7.93 -5.80
CA ASP A 23 8.45 -8.67 -6.92
C ASP A 23 7.10 -8.09 -7.39
N SER A 24 6.53 -7.12 -6.67
CA SER A 24 5.30 -6.45 -7.13
C SER A 24 5.64 -5.51 -8.30
N PRO A 25 4.83 -5.49 -9.38
CA PRO A 25 4.95 -4.53 -10.47
C PRO A 25 4.82 -3.07 -9.97
N TRP A 26 4.25 -2.85 -8.78
CA TRP A 26 4.10 -1.53 -8.17
C TRP A 26 5.32 -1.09 -7.35
N ALA A 27 6.32 -1.95 -7.12
CA ALA A 27 7.49 -1.66 -6.27
C ALA A 27 8.29 -0.45 -6.74
N HIS A 28 8.46 -0.31 -8.06
CA HIS A 28 9.16 0.82 -8.65
C HIS A 28 8.41 2.14 -8.40
N GLN A 29 7.08 2.15 -8.64
CA GLN A 29 6.26 3.33 -8.40
C GLN A 29 6.19 3.68 -6.91
N ALA A 30 6.07 2.67 -6.04
CA ALA A 30 6.08 2.83 -4.59
C ALA A 30 7.35 3.51 -4.10
N SER A 31 8.51 3.09 -4.64
CA SER A 31 9.81 3.66 -4.30
C SER A 31 9.90 5.14 -4.69
N GLY A 32 9.42 5.50 -5.89
CA GLY A 32 9.40 6.89 -6.37
C GLY A 32 8.49 7.78 -5.51
N VAL A 33 7.27 7.34 -5.23
CA VAL A 33 6.33 8.09 -4.38
C VAL A 33 6.86 8.21 -2.96
N ARG A 34 7.45 7.16 -2.39
CA ARG A 34 8.05 7.17 -1.05
C ARG A 34 9.19 8.19 -0.96
N ALA A 35 10.12 8.18 -1.91
CA ALA A 35 11.22 9.14 -1.92
C ALA A 35 10.74 10.59 -2.04
N SER A 36 9.78 10.85 -2.95
CA SER A 36 9.22 12.18 -3.14
C SER A 36 8.46 12.65 -1.90
N LEU A 37 7.59 11.81 -1.33
CA LEU A 37 6.81 12.16 -0.14
C LEU A 37 7.71 12.40 1.08
N ALA A 38 8.75 11.58 1.29
CA ALA A 38 9.72 11.80 2.37
C ALA A 38 10.46 13.14 2.22
N LYS A 39 10.86 13.49 0.99
CA LYS A 39 11.50 14.78 0.69
C LYS A 39 10.59 15.95 1.02
N HIS A 40 9.31 15.89 0.64
CA HIS A 40 8.37 16.98 0.91
C HIS A 40 8.04 17.09 2.40
N LEU A 41 7.87 15.98 3.12
CA LEU A 41 7.63 16.01 4.58
C LEU A 41 8.83 16.52 5.40
N ALA A 42 10.03 16.52 4.83
CA ALA A 42 11.24 17.08 5.43
C ALA A 42 11.46 18.56 5.06
N SER A 43 10.80 19.06 4.00
CA SER A 43 10.90 20.43 3.52
C SER A 43 9.87 21.33 4.20
N GLU A 44 10.25 22.58 4.50
CA GLU A 44 9.31 23.61 4.97
C GLU A 44 8.63 24.37 3.81
N ASN A 45 9.11 24.17 2.58
CA ASN A 45 8.70 24.92 1.39
C ASN A 45 7.77 24.13 0.46
N CYS A 46 7.13 23.06 0.92
CA CYS A 46 6.14 22.33 0.12
C CYS A 46 4.73 22.86 0.36
N THR A 47 3.91 22.81 -0.69
CA THR A 47 2.49 23.08 -0.59
C THR A 47 1.73 21.86 -0.06
N LEU A 48 0.57 22.11 0.53
CA LEU A 48 -0.31 21.03 1.01
C LEU A 48 -0.82 20.17 -0.16
N ASP A 49 -1.11 20.79 -1.30
CA ASP A 49 -1.57 20.13 -2.53
C ASP A 49 -0.54 19.12 -3.07
N GLU A 50 0.74 19.50 -3.10
CA GLU A 50 1.82 18.58 -3.50
C GLU A 50 1.88 17.33 -2.61
N ILE A 51 1.74 17.50 -1.29
CA ILE A 51 1.72 16.37 -0.36
C ILE A 51 0.45 15.53 -0.56
N GLU A 52 -0.71 16.16 -0.72
CA GLU A 52 -1.98 15.46 -0.96
C GLU A 52 -1.92 14.62 -2.24
N ASN A 53 -1.36 15.16 -3.33
CA ASN A 53 -1.19 14.43 -4.58
C ASN A 53 -0.28 13.20 -4.41
N LEU A 54 0.80 13.32 -3.64
CA LEU A 54 1.69 12.20 -3.32
C LEU A 54 1.01 11.17 -2.41
N VAL A 55 0.23 11.62 -1.43
CA VAL A 55 -0.55 10.76 -0.54
C VAL A 55 -1.59 9.97 -1.33
N ASN A 56 -2.34 10.62 -2.21
CA ASN A 56 -3.33 9.97 -3.08
C ASN A 56 -2.68 8.96 -4.02
N SER A 57 -1.54 9.32 -4.61
CA SER A 57 -0.77 8.40 -5.45
C SER A 57 -0.29 7.17 -4.67
N GLY A 58 0.19 7.36 -3.43
CA GLY A 58 0.61 6.27 -2.56
C GLY A 58 -0.53 5.35 -2.15
N TYR A 59 -1.71 5.88 -1.82
CA TYR A 59 -2.89 5.05 -1.52
C TYR A 59 -3.32 4.23 -2.73
N ARG A 60 -3.36 4.83 -3.92
CA ARG A 60 -3.69 4.11 -5.16
C ARG A 60 -2.72 2.96 -5.43
N ILE A 61 -1.42 3.16 -5.17
CA ILE A 61 -0.41 2.11 -5.29
C ILE A 61 -0.69 0.98 -4.29
N LEU A 62 -1.00 1.30 -3.02
CA LEU A 62 -1.33 0.28 -2.02
C LEU A 62 -2.58 -0.52 -2.40
N GLU A 63 -3.63 0.14 -2.90
CA GLU A 63 -4.85 -0.53 -3.36
C GLU A 63 -4.55 -1.49 -4.49
N LYS A 64 -3.73 -1.07 -5.47
CA LYS A 64 -3.35 -1.92 -6.60
C LYS A 64 -2.46 -3.09 -6.19
N ALA A 65 -1.48 -2.87 -5.32
CA ALA A 65 -0.65 -3.94 -4.77
C ALA A 65 -1.46 -4.93 -3.93
N ALA A 66 -2.41 -4.45 -3.12
CA ALA A 66 -3.31 -5.31 -2.35
C ALA A 66 -4.23 -6.15 -3.26
N SER A 67 -4.67 -5.59 -4.40
CA SER A 67 -5.50 -6.31 -5.37
C SER A 67 -4.78 -7.47 -6.06
N GLU A 68 -3.45 -7.56 -5.96
CA GLU A 68 -2.68 -8.69 -6.49
C GLU A 68 -2.85 -9.96 -5.65
N ILE A 69 -3.30 -9.81 -4.40
CA ILE A 69 -3.54 -10.92 -3.50
C ILE A 69 -4.84 -11.58 -3.95
N PRO A 70 -4.82 -12.82 -4.48
CA PRO A 70 -6.04 -13.48 -4.91
C PRO A 70 -6.96 -13.71 -3.71
N GLU A 71 -8.24 -13.38 -3.84
CA GLU A 71 -9.28 -13.52 -2.81
C GLU A 71 -9.57 -15.00 -2.42
N SER A 72 -8.84 -15.96 -3.00
CA SER A 72 -9.18 -17.40 -2.99
C SER A 72 -8.08 -18.30 -2.40
N ALA A 73 -7.27 -17.81 -1.46
CA ALA A 73 -6.31 -18.68 -0.76
C ALA A 73 -6.94 -19.50 0.40
N GLU A 74 -8.17 -19.22 0.82
CA GLU A 74 -8.88 -20.03 1.84
C GLU A 74 -10.38 -20.17 1.54
N SER A 75 -10.72 -21.04 0.61
CA SER A 75 -11.93 -21.87 0.71
C SER A 75 -11.73 -23.13 -0.12
N SER A 76 -10.92 -24.05 0.40
CA SER A 76 -10.98 -25.44 -0.06
C SER A 76 -12.07 -26.17 0.76
N PRO A 77 -13.27 -26.45 0.22
CA PRO A 77 -14.09 -27.53 0.74
C PRO A 77 -13.52 -28.81 0.17
N THR A 78 -12.64 -29.49 0.92
CA THR A 78 -12.21 -30.84 0.53
C THR A 78 -12.16 -31.77 1.73
N GLN A 79 -13.32 -32.00 2.35
CA GLN A 79 -13.62 -33.34 2.85
C GLN A 79 -14.35 -34.11 1.75
N LYS A 80 -13.56 -34.67 0.84
CA LYS A 80 -13.92 -35.92 0.15
C LYS A 80 -13.66 -37.04 1.16
N THR A 81 -14.68 -37.51 1.86
CA THR A 81 -14.68 -38.90 2.34
C THR A 81 -15.81 -39.62 1.59
N GLY A 82 -15.42 -40.25 0.50
CA GLY A 82 -16.24 -41.28 -0.10
C GLY A 82 -16.02 -42.59 0.65
N ARG A 83 -17.09 -43.39 0.68
CA ARG A 83 -17.09 -44.86 0.68
C ARG A 83 -17.05 -45.57 2.04
N GLY A 84 -18.24 -46.05 2.41
CA GLY A 84 -18.46 -47.19 3.30
C GLY A 84 -19.91 -47.68 3.12
N LYS A 85 -20.20 -48.29 1.97
CA LYS A 85 -21.35 -49.20 1.85
C LYS A 85 -20.99 -50.48 2.60
N SER A 86 -21.83 -50.90 3.54
CA SER A 86 -22.29 -52.28 3.77
C SER A 86 -23.11 -52.33 5.06
#